data_AF-A0A921HUG6-F1
#
_entry.id   AF-A0A921HUG6-F1
#
_cell.length_a   1.000
_cell.length_b   1.000
_cell.length_c   1.000
_cell.angle_alpha   90.00
_cell.angle_beta   90.00
_cell.angle_gamma   90.00
#
_symmetry.space_group_name_H-M   'P 1'
#
loop_
_entity.id
_entity.type
_entity.pdbx_description
1 polymer ?
#
loop_
_entity_poly.entity_id
_entity_poly.type
_entity_poly.pdbx_seq_one_letter_code
_entity_poly.pdbx_strand_id
1 'polypeptide(L)'
;MALEKINHPYLTAIRRKDLSVPVRYLLQRGLLKGRILDFGCGFGYDTDELKRRGYDITGYDYYYRTEYPEGKFDTVVCVYVLNVLEPYAQAEVMMNVSHLLSPLGTAYFAVRRDVEKEGFRLHAVHRQYTYQCNVRLPFPSLECNASYELYQYNHFNKLPRQEGEKCPFCRLSRRVEVICETATCVAFYDGYPVSPGHALIIPKRHVASYFDLTNHEREAMNVMLQFVKQKVDERYHPDGYNIGINVNEAAGQSVFHVHMHLIPRYKGDVENPKGGVRGVIPAKQHYKAEADEAAEDALPKKGPVMLEERRMKHGNAYIPWDEEADRVLCRMYDEGKSISLLADIFERTRGAIRSRLIKLGKLEG
;
A
#
# COMPACT_ATOMS: atom_id res chain seq x y z
N MET A 1 -2.71 8.09 -28.61
CA MET A 1 -2.18 7.83 -27.25
C MET A 1 -1.71 9.15 -26.68
N ALA A 2 -2.23 9.60 -25.54
CA ALA A 2 -1.74 10.82 -24.91
C ALA A 2 -0.31 10.58 -24.42
N LEU A 3 0.59 11.54 -24.65
CA LEU A 3 1.97 11.47 -24.15
C LEU A 3 1.94 11.38 -22.61
N GLU A 4 2.67 10.43 -22.04
CA GLU A 4 2.79 10.28 -20.59
C GLU A 4 3.42 11.54 -19.99
N LYS A 5 2.80 12.10 -18.94
CA LYS A 5 3.27 13.31 -18.27
C LYS A 5 4.15 12.92 -17.11
N ILE A 6 5.45 13.14 -17.24
CA ILE A 6 6.43 12.87 -16.17
C ILE A 6 6.52 14.08 -15.25
N ASN A 7 6.36 13.87 -13.93
CA ASN A 7 6.48 14.93 -12.94
C ASN A 7 7.95 15.27 -12.64
N HIS A 8 8.30 16.56 -12.69
CA HIS A 8 9.64 17.07 -12.35
C HIS A 8 9.58 18.01 -11.13
N PRO A 9 9.30 17.50 -9.92
CA PRO A 9 8.98 18.32 -8.75
C PRO A 9 10.12 19.27 -8.36
N TYR A 10 11.37 18.87 -8.57
CA TYR A 10 12.55 19.69 -8.27
C TYR A 10 12.58 21.03 -9.00
N LEU A 11 11.99 21.12 -10.19
CA LEU A 11 11.91 22.37 -10.96
C LEU A 11 11.05 23.44 -10.28
N THR A 12 10.25 23.07 -9.28
CA THR A 12 9.44 24.00 -8.50
C THR A 12 10.20 24.64 -7.34
N ALA A 13 11.43 24.19 -7.05
CA ALA A 13 12.25 24.73 -5.98
C ALA A 13 12.62 26.20 -6.25
N ILE A 14 12.48 27.04 -5.23
CA ILE A 14 12.70 28.49 -5.34
C ILE A 14 13.96 28.87 -4.56
N ARG A 15 14.82 29.69 -5.19
CA ARG A 15 15.91 30.36 -4.48
C ARG A 15 15.35 31.53 -3.67
N ARG A 16 15.48 31.45 -2.34
CA ARG A 16 14.99 32.47 -1.41
C ARG A 16 16.15 33.39 -0.97
N LYS A 17 15.79 34.57 -0.47
CA LYS A 17 16.70 35.53 0.17
C LYS A 17 16.41 35.77 1.64
N ASP A 18 15.29 35.21 2.12
CA ASP A 18 14.78 35.33 3.48
C ASP A 18 14.18 33.99 3.91
N LEU A 19 14.08 33.79 5.23
CA LEU A 19 13.44 32.61 5.80
C LEU A 19 12.00 32.46 5.27
N SER A 20 11.62 31.24 4.91
CA SER A 20 10.26 30.93 4.51
C SER A 20 9.26 31.29 5.61
N VAL A 21 8.05 31.68 5.22
CA VAL A 21 7.01 32.11 6.16
C VAL A 21 6.75 31.05 7.26
N PRO A 22 6.60 29.75 6.93
CA PRO A 22 6.40 28.72 7.95
C PRO A 22 7.59 28.57 8.90
N VAL A 23 8.82 28.63 8.39
CA VAL A 23 10.03 28.54 9.23
C VAL A 23 10.14 29.75 10.15
N ARG A 24 9.81 30.96 9.68
CA ARG A 24 9.73 32.16 10.55
C ARG A 24 8.70 32.00 11.67
N TYR A 25 7.52 31.45 11.37
CA TYR A 25 6.50 31.18 12.38
C TYR A 25 7.02 30.23 13.47
N LEU A 26 7.62 29.10 13.06
CA LEU A 26 8.18 28.10 13.97
C LEU A 26 9.29 28.69 14.85
N LEU A 27 10.18 29.49 14.23
CA LEU A 27 11.27 30.17 14.92
C LEU A 27 10.76 31.16 15.97
N GLN A 28 9.81 32.02 15.61
CA GLN A 28 9.25 33.04 16.52
C GLN A 28 8.52 32.43 17.72
N ARG A 29 8.06 31.18 17.62
CA ARG A 29 7.39 30.45 18.70
C ARG A 29 8.29 29.49 19.46
N GLY A 30 9.59 29.45 19.14
CA GLY A 30 10.52 28.54 19.78
C GLY A 30 10.17 27.07 19.57
N LEU A 31 9.59 26.73 18.41
CA LEU A 31 9.15 25.37 18.06
C LEU A 31 10.25 24.54 17.39
N LEU A 32 11.32 25.18 16.92
CA LEU A 32 12.51 24.51 16.38
C LEU A 32 13.42 24.09 17.55
N LYS A 33 13.38 22.80 17.91
CA LYS A 33 14.05 22.28 19.11
C LYS A 33 14.96 21.09 18.80
N GLY A 34 16.04 20.98 19.57
CA GLY A 34 16.97 19.84 19.50
C GLY A 34 17.67 19.75 18.15
N ARG A 35 17.89 18.52 17.68
CA ARG A 35 18.44 18.26 16.34
C ARG A 35 17.33 18.40 15.29
N ILE A 36 17.53 19.28 14.32
CA ILE A 36 16.50 19.68 13.35
C ILE A 36 16.84 19.14 11.96
N LEU A 37 15.82 18.65 11.25
CA LEU A 37 15.88 18.32 9.83
C LEU A 37 14.95 19.23 9.03
N ASP A 38 15.46 19.85 7.98
CA ASP A 38 14.70 20.50 6.93
C ASP A 38 14.58 19.52 5.74
N PHE A 39 13.46 18.79 5.70
CA PHE A 39 13.21 17.73 4.72
C PHE A 39 12.59 18.31 3.44
N GLY A 40 13.24 18.09 2.31
CA GLY A 40 12.90 18.71 1.03
C GLY A 40 13.27 20.20 0.99
N CYS A 41 14.44 20.55 1.51
CA CYS A 41 14.89 21.93 1.67
C CYS A 41 15.14 22.68 0.34
N GLY A 42 15.09 21.98 -0.81
CA GLY A 42 15.48 22.52 -2.10
C GLY A 42 16.92 23.05 -2.07
N PHE A 43 17.11 24.31 -2.48
CA PHE A 43 18.42 24.97 -2.40
C PHE A 43 18.92 25.20 -0.96
N GLY A 44 18.06 25.06 0.06
CA GLY A 44 18.43 25.02 1.47
C GLY A 44 18.71 26.36 2.15
N TYR A 45 18.10 27.45 1.69
CA TYR A 45 18.25 28.77 2.32
C TYR A 45 17.84 28.74 3.81
N ASP A 46 16.70 28.13 4.14
CA ASP A 46 16.20 28.05 5.51
C ASP A 46 17.18 27.30 6.41
N THR A 47 17.68 26.15 5.93
CA THR A 47 18.76 25.39 6.57
C THR A 47 19.99 26.25 6.83
N ASP A 48 20.53 26.92 5.81
CA ASP A 48 21.80 27.65 5.92
C ASP A 48 21.70 28.87 6.83
N GLU A 49 20.56 29.58 6.79
CA GLU A 49 20.29 30.73 7.65
C GLU A 49 20.13 30.31 9.11
N LEU A 50 19.37 29.24 9.39
CA LEU A 50 19.22 28.71 10.75
C LEU A 50 20.55 28.17 11.30
N LYS A 51 21.35 27.51 10.46
CA LYS A 51 22.70 27.04 10.84
C LYS A 51 23.61 28.22 11.20
N ARG A 52 23.58 29.32 10.44
CA ARG A 52 24.30 30.57 10.77
C ARG A 52 23.84 31.21 12.09
N ARG A 53 22.58 30.98 12.50
CA ARG A 53 22.03 31.41 13.79
C ARG A 53 22.33 30.45 14.95
N GLY A 54 23.12 29.40 14.72
CA GLY A 54 23.57 28.47 15.76
C GLY A 54 22.61 27.30 16.03
N TYR A 55 21.63 27.05 15.16
CA TYR A 55 20.78 25.86 15.27
C TYR A 55 21.51 24.60 14.78
N ASP A 56 21.32 23.49 15.49
CA ASP A 56 21.70 22.15 15.01
C ASP A 56 20.69 21.69 13.95
N ILE A 57 20.92 22.10 12.70
CA ILE A 57 20.03 21.82 11.58
C ILE A 57 20.76 21.17 10.41
N THR A 58 20.15 20.13 9.87
CA THR A 58 20.55 19.46 8.63
C THR A 58 19.48 19.67 7.57
N GLY A 59 19.87 19.94 6.33
CA GLY A 59 18.95 20.08 5.19
C GLY A 59 19.13 18.92 4.24
N TYR A 60 18.03 18.29 3.84
CA TYR A 60 18.01 17.20 2.88
C TYR A 60 17.05 17.53 1.74
N ASP A 61 17.48 17.26 0.51
CA ASP A 61 16.63 17.34 -0.67
C ASP A 61 17.13 16.35 -1.71
N TYR A 62 16.23 15.51 -2.23
CA TYR A 62 16.58 14.43 -3.14
C TYR A 62 17.37 14.87 -4.39
N TYR A 63 17.20 16.12 -4.84
CA TYR A 63 17.85 16.63 -6.05
C TYR A 63 18.96 17.64 -5.76
N TYR A 64 18.82 18.44 -4.71
CA TYR A 64 19.71 19.57 -4.44
C TYR A 64 20.65 19.35 -3.25
N ARG A 65 20.30 18.47 -2.31
CA ARG A 65 21.11 18.12 -1.13
C ARG A 65 20.97 16.62 -0.85
N THR A 66 21.66 15.84 -1.68
CA THR A 66 21.40 14.41 -1.91
C THR A 66 21.93 13.48 -0.83
N GLU A 67 22.70 13.99 0.13
CA GLU A 67 23.18 13.21 1.27
C GLU A 67 22.02 12.91 2.20
N TYR A 68 21.58 11.65 2.23
CA TYR A 68 20.45 11.24 3.06
C TYR A 68 20.82 11.36 4.55
N PRO A 69 19.96 11.97 5.37
CA PRO A 69 20.29 12.27 6.76
C PRO A 69 20.37 11.00 7.62
N GLU A 70 21.39 10.95 8.49
CA GLU A 70 21.57 9.83 9.42
C GLU A 70 21.06 10.14 10.83
N GLY A 71 20.54 9.11 11.48
CA GLY A 71 20.04 9.17 12.85
C GLY A 71 18.64 9.77 12.98
N LYS A 72 18.28 10.12 14.22
CA LYS A 72 16.96 10.67 14.56
C LYS A 72 17.04 12.18 14.79
N PHE A 73 15.91 12.85 14.57
CA PHE A 73 15.74 14.29 14.71
C PHE A 73 14.60 14.62 15.68
N ASP A 74 14.82 15.59 16.56
CA ASP A 74 13.81 16.04 17.52
C ASP A 74 12.74 16.91 16.85
N THR A 75 13.16 17.65 15.82
CA THR A 75 12.25 18.43 14.98
C THR A 75 12.49 18.10 13.51
N VAL A 76 11.43 17.82 12.75
CA VAL A 76 11.51 17.74 11.28
C VAL A 76 10.58 18.79 10.69
N VAL A 77 11.05 19.59 9.74
CA VAL A 77 10.23 20.55 9.01
C VAL A 77 10.15 20.09 7.55
N CYS A 78 8.95 20.06 6.99
CA CYS A 78 8.70 19.68 5.60
C CYS A 78 7.81 20.75 4.97
N VAL A 79 8.44 21.65 4.21
CA VAL A 79 7.81 22.89 3.72
C VAL A 79 7.46 22.80 2.25
N TYR A 80 6.17 22.77 1.94
CA TYR A 80 5.58 22.76 0.59
C TYR A 80 5.95 21.57 -0.31
N VAL A 81 6.72 20.61 0.18
CA VAL A 81 7.13 19.41 -0.56
C VAL A 81 5.94 18.60 -1.05
N LEU A 82 4.95 18.36 -0.18
CA LEU A 82 3.79 17.53 -0.51
C LEU A 82 2.95 18.11 -1.65
N ASN A 83 2.93 19.44 -1.80
CA ASN A 83 2.12 20.12 -2.80
C ASN A 83 2.56 19.84 -4.24
N VAL A 84 3.79 19.37 -4.46
CA VAL A 84 4.35 19.14 -5.80
C VAL A 84 4.49 17.65 -6.15
N LEU A 85 3.90 16.81 -5.31
CA LEU A 85 3.96 15.37 -5.41
C LEU A 85 2.57 14.79 -5.64
N GLU A 86 2.52 13.70 -6.41
CA GLU A 86 1.33 12.88 -6.54
C GLU A 86 1.05 12.12 -5.24
N PRO A 87 -0.20 11.70 -4.96
CA PRO A 87 -0.58 11.12 -3.66
C PRO A 87 0.32 9.96 -3.19
N TYR A 88 0.76 9.09 -4.11
CA TYR A 88 1.67 7.99 -3.80
C TYR A 88 3.02 8.50 -3.23
N ALA A 89 3.65 9.47 -3.90
CA ALA A 89 4.92 10.05 -3.48
C ALA A 89 4.78 10.91 -2.20
N GLN A 90 3.60 11.50 -1.95
CA GLN A 90 3.31 12.16 -0.67
C GLN A 90 3.40 11.18 0.50
N ALA A 91 2.85 9.97 0.34
CA ALA A 91 2.92 8.93 1.38
C ALA A 91 4.38 8.54 1.68
N GLU A 92 5.22 8.40 0.65
CA GLU A 92 6.66 8.11 0.82
C GLU A 92 7.39 9.21 1.59
N VAL A 93 7.12 10.48 1.30
CA VAL A 93 7.71 11.59 2.08
C VAL A 93 7.28 11.52 3.55
N MET A 94 6.00 11.27 3.83
CA MET A 94 5.53 11.15 5.20
C MET A 94 6.17 9.97 5.94
N MET A 95 6.33 8.83 5.26
CA MET A 95 7.02 7.67 5.82
C MET A 95 8.48 7.99 6.14
N ASN A 96 9.21 8.64 5.23
CA ASN A 96 10.59 9.06 5.46
C ASN A 96 10.70 10.04 6.64
N VAL A 97 9.83 11.07 6.68
CA VAL A 97 9.80 12.03 7.80
C VAL A 97 9.53 11.32 9.12
N SER A 98 8.52 10.45 9.18
CA SER A 98 8.20 9.67 10.39
C SER A 98 9.34 8.73 10.79
N HIS A 99 10.04 8.15 9.82
CA HIS A 99 11.18 7.27 10.06
C HIS A 99 12.39 8.05 10.62
N LEU A 100 12.61 9.29 10.20
CA LEU A 100 13.71 10.12 10.68
C LEU A 100 13.39 10.84 12.00
N LEU A 101 12.10 10.94 12.35
CA LEU A 101 11.68 11.59 13.58
C LEU A 101 12.04 10.76 14.82
N SER A 102 12.52 11.43 15.87
CA SER A 102 12.75 10.79 17.16
C SER A 102 11.43 10.36 17.80
N PRO A 103 11.42 9.35 18.69
CA PRO A 103 10.17 8.83 19.26
C PRO A 103 9.33 9.88 19.99
N LEU A 104 9.93 10.95 20.52
CA LEU A 104 9.24 12.07 21.18
C LEU A 104 9.30 13.36 20.35
N GLY A 105 9.81 13.28 19.13
CA GLY A 105 9.97 14.40 18.23
C GLY A 105 8.64 14.94 17.71
N THR A 106 8.72 16.11 17.09
CA THR A 106 7.59 16.76 16.42
C THR A 106 7.98 17.10 14.99
N ALA A 107 7.14 16.76 14.02
CA ALA A 107 7.30 17.23 12.65
C ALA A 107 6.31 18.35 12.33
N TYR A 108 6.70 19.25 11.45
CA TYR A 108 5.87 20.34 10.98
C TYR A 108 5.74 20.28 9.46
N PHE A 109 4.50 20.15 8.98
CA PHE A 109 4.20 20.11 7.55
C PHE A 109 3.54 21.42 7.14
N ALA A 110 4.20 22.22 6.31
CA ALA A 110 3.59 23.39 5.71
C ALA A 110 3.09 23.04 4.31
N VAL A 111 1.83 23.33 4.02
CA VAL A 111 1.22 23.03 2.72
C VAL A 111 0.51 24.26 2.15
N ARG A 112 0.52 24.37 0.83
CA ARG A 112 -0.19 25.45 0.11
C ARG A 112 -1.71 25.31 0.20
N ARG A 113 -2.37 26.48 0.16
CA ARG A 113 -3.83 26.66 0.12
C ARG A 113 -4.29 27.45 -1.11
N ASP A 114 -3.34 27.98 -1.88
CA ASP A 114 -3.55 28.89 -3.01
C ASP A 114 -3.38 28.20 -4.38
N VAL A 115 -3.40 26.85 -4.43
CA VAL A 115 -3.35 26.14 -5.72
C VAL A 115 -4.75 26.14 -6.34
N GLU A 116 -4.98 27.03 -7.29
CA GLU A 116 -6.29 27.19 -7.95
C GLU A 116 -6.68 26.01 -8.86
N LYS A 117 -5.69 25.39 -9.54
CA LYS A 117 -5.89 24.29 -10.48
C LYS A 117 -4.91 23.17 -10.20
N GLU A 118 -5.43 22.06 -9.72
CA GLU A 118 -4.63 20.90 -9.37
C GLU A 118 -4.28 20.05 -10.61
N GLY A 119 -3.23 19.24 -10.49
CA GLY A 119 -2.76 18.34 -11.53
C GLY A 119 -1.52 18.82 -12.28
N PHE A 120 -1.24 18.16 -13.40
CA PHE A 120 -0.07 18.44 -14.23
C PHE A 120 -0.18 19.79 -14.96
N ARG A 121 0.88 20.58 -14.86
CA ARG A 121 1.05 21.86 -15.56
C ARG A 121 2.45 21.97 -16.15
N LEU A 122 2.54 22.66 -17.29
CA LEU A 122 3.80 22.93 -17.94
C LEU A 122 4.53 24.04 -17.19
N HIS A 123 5.75 23.76 -16.71
CA HIS A 123 6.58 24.74 -16.03
C HIS A 123 6.97 25.86 -17.01
N ALA A 124 6.73 27.12 -16.62
CA ALA A 124 6.86 28.27 -17.52
C ALA A 124 8.28 28.42 -18.11
N VAL A 125 9.30 28.23 -17.27
CA VAL A 125 10.72 28.39 -17.65
C VAL A 125 11.26 27.13 -18.33
N HIS A 126 11.22 25.98 -17.66
CA HIS A 126 11.86 24.75 -18.12
C HIS A 126 11.11 23.97 -19.20
N ARG A 127 9.84 24.32 -19.47
CA ARG A 127 9.00 23.62 -20.47
C ARG A 127 8.86 22.11 -20.19
N GLN A 128 8.94 21.71 -18.92
CA GLN A 128 8.73 20.35 -18.42
C GLN A 128 7.47 20.29 -17.57
N TYR A 129 6.85 19.11 -17.45
CA TYR A 129 5.65 18.94 -16.62
C TYR A 129 5.99 18.88 -15.14
N THR A 130 5.17 19.56 -14.33
CA THR A 130 5.18 19.51 -12.87
C THR A 130 3.77 19.27 -12.37
N TYR A 131 3.63 18.53 -11.28
CA TYR A 131 2.36 18.31 -10.59
C TYR A 131 2.21 19.33 -9.47
N GLN A 132 1.00 19.86 -9.26
CA GLN A 132 0.67 20.71 -8.11
C GLN A 132 -0.70 20.37 -7.56
N CYS A 133 -0.86 20.35 -6.24
CA CYS A 133 -2.16 20.12 -5.58
C CYS A 133 -2.23 20.84 -4.22
N ASN A 134 -3.46 21.03 -3.71
CA ASN A 134 -3.65 21.33 -2.30
C ASN A 134 -3.62 20.03 -1.50
N VAL A 135 -3.02 20.07 -0.31
CA VAL A 135 -2.88 18.91 0.57
C VAL A 135 -3.62 19.18 1.86
N ARG A 136 -4.48 18.25 2.31
CA ARG A 136 -5.17 18.33 3.60
C ARG A 136 -4.71 17.17 4.47
N LEU A 137 -4.17 17.49 5.65
CA LEU A 137 -3.66 16.48 6.57
C LEU A 137 -4.59 16.39 7.79
N PRO A 138 -4.86 15.19 8.33
CA PRO A 138 -5.70 14.98 9.51
C PRO A 138 -4.92 15.27 10.80
N PHE A 139 -4.17 16.36 10.82
CA PHE A 139 -3.26 16.75 11.90
C PHE A 139 -3.70 18.08 12.52
N PRO A 140 -3.33 18.37 13.78
CA PRO A 140 -3.56 19.69 14.38
C PRO A 140 -2.99 20.82 13.52
N SER A 141 -3.84 21.79 13.18
CA SER A 141 -3.48 23.00 12.45
C SER A 141 -2.99 24.06 13.43
N LEU A 142 -1.76 24.56 13.24
CA LEU A 142 -1.15 25.61 14.07
C LEU A 142 -1.36 27.02 13.51
N GLU A 143 -1.48 27.11 12.19
CA GLU A 143 -1.72 28.34 11.48
C GLU A 143 -2.36 28.02 10.13
N CYS A 144 -3.37 28.78 9.74
CA CYS A 144 -4.02 28.66 8.45
C CYS A 144 -4.40 30.05 7.94
N ASN A 145 -4.04 30.35 6.70
CA ASN A 145 -4.43 31.57 6.00
C ASN A 145 -4.71 31.26 4.52
N ALA A 146 -4.97 32.30 3.73
CA ALA A 146 -5.31 32.14 2.31
C ALA A 146 -4.17 31.49 1.48
N SER A 147 -2.92 31.58 1.93
CA SER A 147 -1.75 31.09 1.18
C SER A 147 -1.28 29.72 1.64
N TYR A 148 -1.27 29.43 2.94
CA TYR A 148 -0.78 28.16 3.48
C TYR A 148 -1.47 27.72 4.76
N GLU A 149 -1.26 26.45 5.09
CA GLU A 149 -1.60 25.87 6.37
C GLU A 149 -0.40 25.10 6.94
N LEU A 150 -0.16 25.26 8.24
CA LEU A 150 0.94 24.62 8.96
C LEU A 150 0.38 23.60 9.96
N TYR A 151 0.73 22.34 9.75
CA TYR A 151 0.31 21.21 10.57
C TYR A 151 1.41 20.77 11.52
N GLN A 152 1.01 20.36 12.73
CA GLN A 152 1.86 19.66 13.68
C GLN A 152 1.60 18.16 13.62
N TYR A 153 2.66 17.37 13.46
CA TYR A 153 2.63 15.92 13.50
C TYR A 153 3.46 15.38 14.68
N ASN A 154 2.88 14.41 15.38
CA ASN A 154 3.57 13.57 16.34
C ASN A 154 3.22 12.11 16.03
N HIS A 155 4.10 11.19 16.43
CA HIS A 155 3.87 9.76 16.27
C HIS A 155 2.53 9.32 16.85
N PHE A 156 1.86 8.41 16.15
CA PHE A 156 0.52 7.95 16.51
C PHE A 156 0.45 7.40 17.95
N ASN A 157 1.45 6.61 18.36
CA ASN A 157 1.52 6.06 19.72
C ASN A 157 1.86 7.08 20.82
N LYS A 158 2.10 8.35 20.46
CA LYS A 158 2.38 9.46 21.38
C LYS A 158 1.22 10.46 21.49
N LEU A 159 0.21 10.34 20.63
CA LEU A 159 -0.97 11.18 20.71
C LEU A 159 -1.72 10.97 22.04
N PRO A 160 -2.47 11.99 22.51
CA PRO A 160 -3.40 11.82 23.62
C PRO A 160 -4.36 10.67 23.34
N ARG A 161 -4.55 9.80 24.34
CA ARG A 161 -5.46 8.66 24.24
C ARG A 161 -6.88 9.11 24.56
N GLN A 162 -7.86 8.57 23.86
CA GLN A 162 -9.26 8.79 24.21
C GLN A 162 -9.62 7.95 25.45
N GLU A 163 -10.40 8.54 26.35
CA GLU A 163 -10.89 7.85 27.54
C GLU A 163 -11.89 6.75 27.14
N GLY A 164 -11.84 5.61 27.84
CA GLY A 164 -12.71 4.47 27.54
C GLY A 164 -12.31 3.60 26.35
N GLU A 165 -11.30 3.99 25.56
CA GLU A 165 -10.83 3.18 24.45
C GLU A 165 -10.15 1.88 24.94
N LYS A 166 -10.58 0.73 24.39
CA LYS A 166 -10.11 -0.60 24.79
C LYS A 166 -9.26 -1.29 23.72
N CYS A 167 -9.32 -0.83 22.46
CA CYS A 167 -8.57 -1.42 21.37
C CYS A 167 -7.05 -1.24 21.60
N PRO A 168 -6.24 -2.31 21.57
CA PRO A 168 -4.79 -2.21 21.80
C PRO A 168 -4.07 -1.43 20.70
N PHE A 169 -4.64 -1.37 19.49
CA PHE A 169 -4.08 -0.61 18.37
C PHE A 169 -4.43 0.87 18.42
N CYS A 170 -5.65 1.24 18.79
CA CYS A 170 -5.96 2.65 19.01
C CYS A 170 -5.19 3.22 20.21
N ARG A 171 -4.99 2.40 21.26
CA ARG A 171 -4.12 2.71 22.39
C ARG A 171 -2.72 2.14 22.23
N LEU A 172 -2.16 2.22 21.02
CA LEU A 172 -0.85 1.67 20.69
C LEU A 172 0.17 1.99 21.80
N SER A 173 0.89 0.96 22.23
CA SER A 173 1.82 1.09 23.35
C SER A 173 2.91 2.11 23.01
N ARG A 174 3.25 2.97 23.97
CA ARG A 174 4.35 3.94 23.81
C ARG A 174 5.72 3.26 23.64
N ARG A 175 5.82 1.97 23.97
CA ARG A 175 7.05 1.16 23.85
C ARG A 175 7.19 0.48 22.49
N VAL A 176 6.11 0.41 21.71
CA VAL A 176 6.15 -0.17 20.36
C VAL A 176 7.04 0.69 19.48
N GLU A 177 7.93 0.02 18.75
CA GLU A 177 8.79 0.64 17.75
C GLU A 177 7.98 0.85 16.46
N VAL A 178 7.73 2.12 16.15
CA VAL A 178 7.10 2.54 14.89
C VAL A 178 8.14 2.51 13.78
N ILE A 179 7.81 1.84 12.67
CA ILE A 179 8.68 1.73 11.50
C ILE A 179 8.51 2.97 10.61
N CYS A 180 7.26 3.27 10.26
CA CYS A 180 6.86 4.44 9.50
C CYS A 180 5.35 4.74 9.65
N GLU A 181 4.96 5.94 9.24
CA GLU A 181 3.58 6.43 9.26
C GLU A 181 3.25 7.24 8.01
N THR A 182 1.98 7.19 7.62
CA THR A 182 1.38 8.13 6.67
C THR A 182 0.36 9.01 7.40
N ALA A 183 -0.40 9.82 6.66
CA ALA A 183 -1.53 10.57 7.21
C ALA A 183 -2.57 9.64 7.86
N THR A 184 -2.84 8.48 7.26
CA THR A 184 -3.97 7.62 7.63
C THR A 184 -3.59 6.26 8.20
N CYS A 185 -2.33 5.84 8.09
CA CYS A 185 -1.88 4.50 8.51
C CYS A 185 -0.58 4.56 9.31
N VAL A 186 -0.32 3.53 10.10
CA VAL A 186 0.90 3.34 10.91
C VAL A 186 1.39 1.91 10.77
N ALA A 187 2.70 1.73 10.65
CA ALA A 187 3.37 0.44 10.66
C ALA A 187 4.33 0.32 11.84
N PHE A 188 4.35 -0.85 12.46
CA PHE A 188 5.17 -1.11 13.64
C PHE A 188 5.51 -2.59 13.76
N TYR A 189 6.57 -2.92 14.51
CA TYR A 189 6.91 -4.31 14.79
C TYR A 189 5.92 -4.93 15.77
N ASP A 190 5.49 -6.16 15.49
CA ASP A 190 4.54 -6.90 16.33
C ASP A 190 5.17 -7.20 17.71
N GLY A 191 4.38 -7.04 18.77
CA GLY A 191 4.81 -7.39 20.14
C GLY A 191 4.85 -8.89 20.41
N TYR A 192 4.19 -9.69 19.57
CA TYR A 192 4.15 -11.15 19.58
C TYR A 192 4.51 -11.67 18.18
N PRO A 193 5.76 -11.49 17.75
CA PRO A 193 6.18 -11.81 16.39
C PRO A 193 6.08 -13.31 16.12
N VAL A 194 5.50 -13.70 14.98
CA VAL A 194 5.55 -15.09 14.47
C VAL A 194 6.98 -15.47 14.10
N SER A 195 7.74 -14.51 13.59
CA SER A 195 9.14 -14.62 13.22
C SER A 195 9.84 -13.28 13.38
N PRO A 196 11.19 -13.23 13.50
CA PRO A 196 11.93 -11.97 13.59
C PRO A 196 11.55 -11.00 12.47
N GLY A 197 11.28 -9.74 12.83
CA GLY A 197 10.86 -8.72 11.87
C GLY A 197 9.37 -8.72 11.51
N HIS A 198 8.53 -9.58 12.11
CA HIS A 198 7.06 -9.52 11.94
C HIS A 198 6.55 -8.11 12.24
N ALA A 199 5.86 -7.51 11.27
CA ALA A 199 5.33 -6.17 11.35
C ALA A 199 3.84 -6.14 11.03
N LEU A 200 3.14 -5.19 11.63
CA LEU A 200 1.74 -4.90 11.40
C LEU A 200 1.60 -3.52 10.74
N ILE A 201 0.66 -3.43 9.80
CA ILE A 201 0.23 -2.17 9.18
C ILE A 201 -1.25 -2.00 9.47
N ILE A 202 -1.63 -0.87 10.06
CA ILE A 202 -3.02 -0.59 10.47
C ILE A 202 -3.46 0.80 9.99
N PRO A 203 -4.77 1.03 9.75
CA PRO A 203 -5.31 2.38 9.69
C PRO A 203 -5.26 3.01 11.09
N LYS A 204 -5.05 4.33 11.16
CA LYS A 204 -5.16 5.10 12.42
C LYS A 204 -6.61 5.19 12.90
N ARG A 205 -7.56 5.23 11.96
CA ARG A 205 -9.00 5.11 12.22
C ARG A 205 -9.32 3.68 12.64
N HIS A 206 -10.15 3.52 13.66
CA HIS A 206 -10.64 2.22 14.09
C HIS A 206 -11.62 1.64 13.06
N VAL A 207 -11.24 0.53 12.42
CA VAL A 207 -12.05 -0.17 11.42
C VAL A 207 -11.81 -1.66 11.58
N ALA A 208 -12.86 -2.47 11.74
CA ALA A 208 -12.69 -3.90 12.01
C ALA A 208 -12.28 -4.70 10.77
N SER A 209 -12.84 -4.40 9.61
CA SER A 209 -12.69 -5.20 8.39
C SER A 209 -11.85 -4.50 7.33
N TYR A 210 -11.08 -5.28 6.56
CA TYR A 210 -10.39 -4.79 5.36
C TYR A 210 -11.37 -4.22 4.31
N PHE A 211 -12.56 -4.78 4.24
CA PHE A 211 -13.58 -4.37 3.28
C PHE A 211 -14.21 -3.00 3.62
N ASP A 212 -14.02 -2.52 4.86
CA ASP A 212 -14.52 -1.22 5.34
C ASP A 212 -13.46 -0.09 5.23
N LEU A 213 -12.27 -0.42 4.71
CA LEU A 213 -11.24 0.58 4.42
C LEU A 213 -11.68 1.47 3.26
N THR A 214 -11.30 2.73 3.32
CA THR A 214 -11.36 3.64 2.17
C THR A 214 -10.31 3.22 1.13
N ASN A 215 -10.49 3.63 -0.13
CA ASN A 215 -9.46 3.45 -1.16
C ASN A 215 -8.12 4.07 -0.73
N HIS A 216 -8.16 5.27 -0.14
CA HIS A 216 -6.96 5.95 0.33
C HIS A 216 -6.23 5.16 1.41
N GLU A 217 -6.95 4.58 2.38
CA GLU A 217 -6.32 3.73 3.40
C GLU A 217 -5.73 2.45 2.80
N ARG A 218 -6.44 1.77 1.88
CA ARG A 218 -5.91 0.58 1.20
C ARG A 218 -4.62 0.87 0.44
N GLU A 219 -4.61 1.93 -0.35
CA GLU A 219 -3.41 2.32 -1.10
C GLU A 219 -2.27 2.70 -0.16
N ALA A 220 -2.54 3.51 0.87
CA ALA A 220 -1.53 3.86 1.86
C ALA A 220 -0.93 2.61 2.55
N MET A 221 -1.75 1.61 2.89
CA MET A 221 -1.27 0.34 3.45
C MET A 221 -0.39 -0.43 2.45
N ASN A 222 -0.74 -0.46 1.16
CA ASN A 222 0.06 -1.11 0.12
C ASN A 222 1.41 -0.43 -0.09
N VAL A 223 1.45 0.92 -0.11
CA VAL A 223 2.72 1.67 -0.20
C VAL A 223 3.58 1.40 1.03
N MET A 224 2.97 1.43 2.22
CA MET A 224 3.66 1.13 3.47
C MET A 224 4.22 -0.28 3.50
N LEU A 225 3.52 -1.27 2.94
CA LEU A 225 4.00 -2.64 2.88
C LEU A 225 5.35 -2.77 2.17
N GLN A 226 5.53 -2.06 1.05
CA GLN A 226 6.80 -2.05 0.32
C GLN A 226 7.92 -1.39 1.15
N PHE A 227 7.63 -0.24 1.77
CA PHE A 227 8.60 0.45 2.61
C PHE A 227 9.00 -0.39 3.83
N VAL A 228 8.03 -0.99 4.52
CA VAL A 228 8.25 -1.85 5.69
C VAL A 228 9.06 -3.09 5.28
N LYS A 229 8.75 -3.71 4.14
CA LYS A 229 9.53 -4.82 3.59
C LYS A 229 10.99 -4.44 3.38
N GLN A 230 11.26 -3.27 2.79
CA GLN A 230 12.63 -2.78 2.64
C GLN A 230 13.32 -2.62 4.01
N LYS A 231 12.66 -2.02 5.00
CA LYS A 231 13.22 -1.87 6.36
C LYS A 231 13.45 -3.19 7.07
N VAL A 232 12.61 -4.18 6.80
CA VAL A 232 12.80 -5.53 7.32
C VAL A 232 13.97 -6.23 6.63
N ASP A 233 14.13 -6.10 5.31
CA ASP A 233 15.29 -6.65 4.60
C ASP A 233 16.60 -6.09 5.15
N GLU A 234 16.69 -4.75 5.28
CA GLU A 234 17.87 -4.02 5.76
C GLU A 234 18.30 -4.49 7.17
N ARG A 235 17.35 -4.84 8.04
CA ARG A 235 17.62 -5.18 9.45
C ARG A 235 17.70 -6.68 9.70
N TYR A 236 16.87 -7.48 9.04
CA TYR A 236 16.61 -8.88 9.40
C TYR A 236 16.93 -9.90 8.30
N HIS A 237 17.20 -9.46 7.07
CA HIS A 237 17.67 -10.31 5.97
C HIS A 237 16.87 -11.63 5.77
N PRO A 238 15.53 -11.58 5.63
CA PRO A 238 14.73 -12.79 5.46
C PRO A 238 14.86 -13.43 4.07
N ASP A 239 14.57 -14.72 3.97
CA ASP A 239 14.58 -15.49 2.71
C ASP A 239 13.24 -15.42 1.95
N GLY A 240 12.17 -14.94 2.59
CA GLY A 240 10.83 -14.84 2.00
C GLY A 240 9.84 -14.15 2.91
N TYR A 241 8.57 -14.09 2.49
CA TYR A 241 7.51 -13.41 3.24
C TYR A 241 6.17 -14.12 3.11
N ASN A 242 5.36 -14.05 4.17
CA ASN A 242 3.91 -14.21 4.09
C ASN A 242 3.24 -12.89 4.43
N ILE A 243 2.18 -12.57 3.69
CA ILE A 243 1.41 -11.35 3.85
C ILE A 243 -0.05 -11.76 4.00
N GLY A 244 -0.73 -11.27 5.01
CA GLY A 244 -2.07 -11.76 5.36
C GLY A 244 -2.90 -10.74 6.13
N ILE A 245 -4.21 -10.91 6.05
CA ILE A 245 -5.21 -10.14 6.81
C ILE A 245 -6.29 -11.11 7.25
N ASN A 246 -6.58 -11.13 8.54
CA ASN A 246 -7.70 -11.90 9.09
C ASN A 246 -8.92 -10.99 9.20
N VAL A 247 -10.07 -11.43 8.68
CA VAL A 247 -11.34 -10.69 8.73
C VAL A 247 -12.40 -11.56 9.39
N ASN A 248 -12.92 -11.09 10.52
CA ASN A 248 -13.82 -11.79 11.43
C ASN A 248 -13.17 -12.96 12.20
N GLU A 249 -13.86 -13.38 13.26
CA GLU A 249 -13.41 -14.42 14.20
C GLU A 249 -13.11 -15.76 13.50
N ALA A 250 -13.96 -16.17 12.53
CA ALA A 250 -13.77 -17.41 11.79
C ALA A 250 -12.47 -17.46 10.96
N ALA A 251 -11.91 -16.31 10.60
CA ALA A 251 -10.61 -16.19 9.94
C ALA A 251 -9.45 -16.00 10.94
N GLY A 252 -9.71 -16.06 12.25
CA GLY A 252 -8.71 -15.87 13.29
C GLY A 252 -8.43 -14.42 13.65
N GLN A 253 -9.33 -13.48 13.36
CA GLN A 253 -9.17 -12.09 13.81
C GLN A 253 -9.41 -12.00 15.32
N SER A 254 -8.37 -11.63 16.08
CA SER A 254 -8.42 -11.50 17.54
C SER A 254 -8.53 -10.04 18.01
N VAL A 255 -8.01 -9.10 17.23
CA VAL A 255 -8.20 -7.66 17.42
C VAL A 255 -9.08 -7.15 16.28
N PHE A 256 -10.28 -6.69 16.61
CA PHE A 256 -11.27 -6.12 15.67
C PHE A 256 -10.91 -4.69 15.23
N HIS A 257 -9.65 -4.52 14.87
CA HIS A 257 -9.11 -3.37 14.17
C HIS A 257 -8.19 -3.96 13.10
N VAL A 258 -8.57 -3.83 11.83
CA VAL A 258 -7.92 -4.45 10.69
C VAL A 258 -6.42 -4.16 10.71
N HIS A 259 -5.64 -5.21 10.50
CA HIS A 259 -4.20 -5.16 10.47
C HIS A 259 -3.69 -6.09 9.38
N MET A 260 -2.79 -5.57 8.56
CA MET A 260 -2.07 -6.34 7.56
C MET A 260 -0.76 -6.81 8.17
N HIS A 261 -0.56 -8.12 8.13
CA HIS A 261 0.66 -8.77 8.57
C HIS A 261 1.69 -8.78 7.45
N LEU A 262 2.93 -8.43 7.77
CA LEU A 262 4.12 -8.77 6.99
C LEU A 262 4.97 -9.70 7.86
N ILE A 263 4.97 -11.00 7.54
CA ILE A 263 5.66 -12.05 8.30
C ILE A 263 6.89 -12.49 7.51
N PRO A 264 8.11 -12.14 7.96
CA PRO A 264 9.35 -12.60 7.32
C PRO A 264 9.53 -14.10 7.49
N ARG A 265 10.10 -14.78 6.50
CA ARG A 265 10.32 -16.23 6.48
C ARG A 265 11.80 -16.52 6.30
N TYR A 266 12.28 -17.57 6.93
CA TYR A 266 13.68 -17.96 6.96
C TYR A 266 13.82 -19.43 6.55
N LYS A 267 14.86 -19.78 5.80
CA LYS A 267 15.12 -21.18 5.46
C LYS A 267 15.27 -22.01 6.73
N GLY A 268 14.50 -23.10 6.81
CA GLY A 268 14.48 -23.99 7.98
C GLY A 268 13.57 -23.54 9.12
N ASP A 269 12.82 -22.44 8.98
CA ASP A 269 11.82 -22.04 9.98
C ASP A 269 10.63 -23.01 10.09
N VAL A 270 10.36 -23.76 9.02
CA VAL A 270 9.44 -24.90 8.97
C VAL A 270 10.04 -26.01 8.10
N GLU A 271 9.72 -27.26 8.42
CA GLU A 271 10.23 -28.44 7.69
C GLU A 271 9.77 -28.45 6.21
N ASN A 272 8.50 -28.17 5.96
CA ASN A 272 7.92 -28.12 4.62
C ASN A 272 7.15 -26.81 4.39
N PRO A 273 7.75 -25.80 3.74
CA PRO A 273 7.11 -24.52 3.49
C PRO A 273 6.05 -24.57 2.37
N LYS A 274 6.02 -25.63 1.55
CA LYS A 274 5.08 -25.76 0.42
C LYS A 274 3.64 -25.82 0.96
N GLY A 275 2.81 -24.92 0.45
CA GLY A 275 1.42 -24.74 0.88
C GLY A 275 1.17 -23.40 1.54
N GLY A 276 2.13 -22.86 2.29
CA GLY A 276 2.09 -21.52 2.87
C GLY A 276 0.73 -21.17 3.49
N VAL A 277 0.03 -20.20 2.89
CA VAL A 277 -1.30 -19.70 3.30
C VAL A 277 -2.35 -20.81 3.47
N ARG A 278 -2.22 -21.95 2.80
CA ARG A 278 -3.13 -23.10 2.97
C ARG A 278 -3.13 -23.67 4.40
N GLY A 279 -2.09 -23.36 5.19
CA GLY A 279 -1.99 -23.70 6.60
C GLY A 279 -3.13 -23.16 7.48
N VAL A 280 -3.95 -22.23 6.98
CA VAL A 280 -5.20 -21.81 7.67
C VAL A 280 -6.14 -22.98 7.96
N ILE A 281 -6.13 -24.03 7.13
CA ILE A 281 -6.74 -25.32 7.43
C ILE A 281 -5.61 -26.36 7.45
N PRO A 282 -5.06 -26.72 8.63
CA PRO A 282 -3.84 -27.53 8.74
C PRO A 282 -3.87 -28.82 7.92
N ALA A 283 -5.01 -29.54 7.94
CA ALA A 283 -5.20 -30.77 7.18
C ALA A 283 -5.13 -30.60 5.65
N LYS A 284 -5.18 -29.37 5.13
CA LYS A 284 -5.10 -29.01 3.71
C LYS A 284 -3.83 -28.23 3.34
N GLN A 285 -2.92 -28.03 4.29
CA GLN A 285 -1.68 -27.28 4.08
C GLN A 285 -0.82 -27.93 3.01
N HIS A 286 -0.54 -29.22 3.18
CA HIS A 286 0.26 -29.99 2.25
C HIS A 286 -0.58 -30.43 1.06
N TYR A 287 0.01 -30.35 -0.12
CA TYR A 287 -0.55 -31.00 -1.30
C TYR A 287 -0.46 -32.51 -1.07
N LYS A 288 -1.58 -33.22 -1.23
CA LYS A 288 -1.52 -34.68 -1.34
C LYS A 288 -0.56 -35.00 -2.49
N ALA A 289 0.34 -35.97 -2.31
CA ALA A 289 1.21 -36.39 -3.39
C ALA A 289 0.35 -36.83 -4.59
N GLU A 290 0.81 -36.61 -5.82
CA GLU A 290 0.14 -37.05 -7.06
C GLU A 290 -0.17 -38.56 -7.09
N ALA A 291 0.38 -39.34 -6.15
CA ALA A 291 -0.01 -40.73 -5.90
C ALA A 291 -1.48 -40.90 -5.47
N ASP A 292 -2.13 -39.86 -4.94
CA ASP A 292 -3.55 -39.92 -4.54
C ASP A 292 -4.51 -39.51 -5.66
N GLU A 293 -4.06 -38.83 -6.73
CA GLU A 293 -4.91 -38.63 -7.92
C GLU A 293 -5.12 -39.95 -8.68
N ALA A 294 -4.14 -40.87 -8.62
CA ALA A 294 -4.31 -42.24 -9.09
C ALA A 294 -5.21 -43.10 -8.17
N ALA A 295 -5.44 -42.68 -6.92
CA ALA A 295 -6.26 -43.39 -5.94
C ALA A 295 -7.70 -42.83 -5.82
N GLU A 296 -7.93 -41.54 -6.06
CA GLU A 296 -9.29 -40.97 -6.18
C GLU A 296 -9.97 -41.42 -7.48
N ASP A 297 -9.21 -41.80 -8.51
CA ASP A 297 -9.71 -42.48 -9.72
C ASP A 297 -9.92 -44.00 -9.52
N ALA A 298 -9.67 -44.50 -8.29
CA ALA A 298 -9.87 -45.89 -7.89
C ALA A 298 -10.99 -46.04 -6.83
N LEU A 299 -12.10 -45.33 -6.99
CA LEU A 299 -13.36 -45.72 -6.35
C LEU A 299 -13.82 -47.08 -6.92
N PRO A 300 -14.33 -48.00 -6.08
CA PRO A 300 -14.84 -49.29 -6.55
C PRO A 300 -15.95 -49.01 -7.57
N LYS A 301 -15.91 -49.74 -8.69
CA LYS A 301 -16.92 -49.71 -9.76
C LYS A 301 -18.32 -49.82 -9.14
N LYS A 302 -18.95 -48.68 -8.85
CA LYS A 302 -20.38 -48.63 -8.57
C LYS A 302 -21.06 -49.06 -9.86
N GLY A 303 -21.94 -50.06 -9.72
CA GLY A 303 -22.76 -50.59 -10.80
C GLY A 303 -23.50 -49.47 -11.56
N PRO A 304 -24.08 -49.80 -12.73
CA PRO A 304 -24.49 -48.81 -13.71
C PRO A 304 -25.50 -47.84 -13.10
N VAL A 305 -25.06 -46.60 -12.86
CA VAL A 305 -25.95 -45.48 -12.54
C VAL A 305 -26.54 -45.01 -13.86
N MET A 306 -27.88 -45.07 -13.96
CA MET A 306 -28.63 -44.80 -15.19
C MET A 306 -28.36 -43.37 -15.70
N LEU A 307 -28.15 -43.29 -17.02
CA LEU A 307 -27.82 -42.07 -17.79
C LEU A 307 -28.80 -40.89 -17.56
N GLU A 308 -29.99 -41.17 -17.04
CA GLU A 308 -31.08 -40.21 -16.80
C GLU A 308 -30.82 -39.25 -15.63
N GLU A 309 -30.14 -39.67 -14.56
CA GLU A 309 -29.89 -38.79 -13.41
C GLU A 309 -28.86 -37.68 -13.71
N ARG A 310 -27.92 -37.92 -14.63
CA ARG A 310 -26.97 -36.88 -15.09
C ARG A 310 -27.61 -35.87 -16.04
N ARG A 311 -28.66 -36.26 -16.78
CA ARG A 311 -29.37 -35.38 -17.73
C ARG A 311 -30.20 -34.28 -17.03
N MET A 312 -30.66 -34.51 -15.80
CA MET A 312 -31.48 -33.55 -15.04
C MET A 312 -30.70 -32.37 -14.45
N LYS A 313 -29.38 -32.48 -14.24
CA LYS A 313 -28.58 -31.44 -13.56
C LYS A 313 -27.87 -30.46 -14.52
N HIS A 314 -27.57 -30.90 -15.75
CA HIS A 314 -26.85 -30.11 -16.76
C HIS A 314 -27.32 -30.49 -18.19
N GLY A 315 -28.54 -30.09 -18.56
CA GLY A 315 -29.21 -30.55 -19.78
C GLY A 315 -28.41 -30.35 -21.08
N ASN A 316 -27.70 -29.22 -21.23
CA ASN A 316 -26.98 -28.86 -22.46
C ASN A 316 -25.54 -29.38 -22.54
N ALA A 317 -24.96 -29.85 -21.43
CA ALA A 317 -23.57 -30.33 -21.39
C ALA A 317 -23.35 -31.63 -22.18
N TYR A 318 -24.43 -32.36 -22.50
CA TYR A 318 -24.40 -33.64 -23.20
C TYR A 318 -25.18 -33.65 -24.53
N ILE A 319 -25.68 -32.50 -24.98
CA ILE A 319 -26.29 -32.39 -26.31
C ILE A 319 -25.16 -32.49 -27.35
N PRO A 320 -25.23 -33.40 -28.34
CA PRO A 320 -24.29 -33.41 -29.45
C PRO A 320 -24.26 -32.05 -30.15
N TRP A 321 -23.10 -31.61 -30.62
CA TRP A 321 -23.05 -30.45 -31.49
C TRP A 321 -23.75 -30.80 -32.80
N ASP A 322 -24.81 -30.05 -33.14
CA ASP A 322 -25.40 -30.09 -34.46
C ASP A 322 -24.75 -29.02 -35.36
N GLU A 323 -25.02 -29.11 -36.66
CA GLU A 323 -24.43 -28.19 -37.63
C GLU A 323 -24.81 -26.73 -37.39
N GLU A 324 -26.00 -26.47 -36.81
CA GLU A 324 -26.45 -25.12 -36.53
C GLU A 324 -25.69 -24.52 -35.34
N ALA A 325 -25.51 -25.29 -34.28
CA ALA A 325 -24.70 -24.91 -33.13
C ALA A 325 -23.24 -24.64 -33.52
N ASP A 326 -22.68 -25.44 -34.43
CA ASP A 326 -21.33 -25.20 -34.96
C ASP A 326 -21.26 -23.92 -35.80
N ARG A 327 -22.24 -23.67 -36.68
CA ARG A 327 -22.32 -22.44 -37.49
C ARG A 327 -22.40 -21.20 -36.60
N VAL A 328 -23.29 -21.22 -35.59
CA VAL A 328 -23.47 -20.10 -34.66
C VAL A 328 -22.22 -19.90 -33.81
N LEU A 329 -21.60 -20.97 -33.31
CA LEU A 329 -20.37 -20.89 -32.52
C LEU A 329 -19.24 -20.25 -33.32
N CYS A 330 -19.01 -20.73 -34.55
CA CYS A 330 -17.98 -20.19 -35.44
C CYS A 330 -18.23 -18.72 -35.76
N ARG A 331 -19.46 -18.34 -36.13
CA ARG A 331 -19.80 -16.95 -36.45
C ARG A 331 -19.54 -16.03 -35.25
N MET A 332 -20.01 -16.40 -34.06
CA MET A 332 -19.84 -15.57 -32.87
C MET A 332 -18.38 -15.46 -32.44
N TYR A 333 -17.60 -16.53 -32.66
CA TYR A 333 -16.16 -16.49 -32.44
C TYR A 333 -15.46 -15.57 -33.45
N ASP A 334 -15.82 -15.63 -34.74
CA ASP A 334 -15.28 -14.75 -35.79
C ASP A 334 -15.67 -13.27 -35.56
N GLU A 335 -16.82 -13.01 -34.93
CA GLU A 335 -17.25 -11.68 -34.46
C GLU A 335 -16.49 -11.19 -33.21
N GLY A 336 -15.52 -11.97 -32.68
CA GLY A 336 -14.64 -11.59 -31.58
C GLY A 336 -15.21 -11.83 -30.18
N LYS A 337 -16.24 -12.67 -30.02
CA LYS A 337 -16.77 -13.03 -28.70
C LYS A 337 -15.78 -13.91 -27.93
N SER A 338 -15.61 -13.63 -26.63
CA SER A 338 -14.67 -14.37 -25.78
C SER A 338 -15.16 -15.79 -25.45
N ILE A 339 -14.23 -16.72 -25.21
CA ILE A 339 -14.54 -18.12 -24.84
C ILE A 339 -15.40 -18.21 -23.58
N SER A 340 -15.25 -17.28 -22.63
CA SER A 340 -16.12 -17.26 -21.44
C SER A 340 -17.55 -16.91 -21.81
N LEU A 341 -17.75 -15.90 -22.66
CA LEU A 341 -19.08 -15.49 -23.09
C LEU A 341 -19.75 -16.56 -23.94
N LEU A 342 -18.99 -17.26 -24.78
CA LEU A 342 -19.48 -18.40 -25.55
C LEU A 342 -19.86 -19.60 -24.65
N ALA A 343 -19.10 -19.85 -23.58
CA ALA A 343 -19.43 -20.88 -22.60
C ALA A 343 -20.77 -20.62 -21.90
N ASP A 344 -21.04 -19.36 -21.58
CA ASP A 344 -22.31 -18.96 -20.96
C ASP A 344 -23.48 -19.06 -21.96
N ILE A 345 -23.29 -18.58 -23.21
CA ILE A 345 -24.33 -18.60 -24.26
C ILE A 345 -24.73 -20.02 -24.67
N PHE A 346 -23.76 -20.93 -24.76
CA PHE A 346 -24.02 -22.33 -25.14
C PHE A 346 -24.28 -23.22 -23.92
N GLU A 347 -24.30 -22.65 -22.71
CA GLU A 347 -24.48 -23.36 -21.45
C GLU A 347 -23.55 -24.59 -21.31
N ARG A 348 -22.29 -24.40 -21.72
CA ARG A 348 -21.24 -25.44 -21.74
C ARG A 348 -20.02 -24.97 -20.97
N THR A 349 -19.15 -25.91 -20.61
CA THR A 349 -17.88 -25.55 -19.96
C THR A 349 -16.95 -24.85 -20.95
N ARG A 350 -16.08 -23.96 -20.45
CA ARG A 350 -15.04 -23.30 -21.26
C ARG A 350 -14.14 -24.31 -21.99
N GLY A 351 -13.88 -25.46 -21.37
CA GLY A 351 -13.13 -26.56 -21.97
C GLY A 351 -13.85 -27.19 -23.16
N ALA A 352 -15.17 -27.38 -23.08
CA ALA A 352 -15.96 -27.91 -24.19
C ALA A 352 -15.99 -26.95 -25.40
N ILE A 353 -16.10 -25.64 -25.14
CA ILE A 353 -16.04 -24.61 -26.19
C ILE A 353 -14.66 -24.60 -26.87
N ARG A 354 -13.56 -24.60 -26.09
CA ARG A 354 -12.19 -24.67 -26.64
C ARG A 354 -11.99 -25.92 -27.49
N SER A 355 -12.34 -27.08 -26.94
CA SER A 355 -12.19 -28.35 -27.64
C SER A 355 -12.97 -28.37 -28.96
N ARG A 356 -14.18 -27.78 -28.99
CA ARG A 356 -14.97 -27.72 -30.21
C ARG A 356 -14.40 -26.76 -31.25
N LEU A 357 -13.96 -25.56 -30.85
CA LEU A 357 -13.33 -24.59 -31.75
C LEU A 357 -12.02 -25.13 -32.35
N ILE A 358 -11.24 -25.91 -31.60
CA ILE A 358 -10.05 -26.63 -32.13
C ILE A 358 -10.48 -27.65 -33.20
N LYS A 359 -11.50 -28.47 -32.92
CA LYS A 359 -12.03 -29.44 -33.91
C LYS A 359 -12.60 -28.77 -35.16
N LEU A 360 -13.11 -27.54 -35.05
CA LEU A 360 -13.63 -26.73 -36.16
C LEU A 360 -12.53 -25.87 -36.83
N GLY A 361 -11.27 -25.98 -36.39
CA GLY A 361 -10.13 -25.27 -36.99
C GLY A 361 -10.08 -23.76 -36.70
N LYS A 362 -10.78 -23.29 -35.66
CA LYS A 362 -10.85 -21.87 -35.26
C LYS A 362 -9.81 -21.47 -34.21
N LEU A 363 -9.23 -22.44 -33.52
CA LEU A 363 -8.19 -22.28 -32.50
C LEU A 363 -7.09 -23.29 -32.76
N GLU A 364 -5.84 -22.89 -32.59
CA GLU A 364 -4.71 -23.82 -32.52
C GLU A 364 -4.75 -24.56 -31.18
N GLY A 365 -4.45 -25.86 -31.24
CA GLY A 365 -4.67 -26.83 -30.15
C GLY A 365 -3.62 -26.83 -29.06
#